data_AF-F6T4P9-F1
#
_entry.id   AF-F6T4P9-F1
#
_cell.length_a   1.000
_cell.length_b   1.000
_cell.length_c   1.000
_cell.angle_alpha   90.00
_cell.angle_beta   90.00
_cell.angle_gamma   90.00
#
_symmetry.space_group_name_H-M   'P 1'
#
loop_
_entity.id
_entity.type
_entity.pdbx_description
1 polymer ?
#
loop_
_entity_poly.entity_id
_entity_poly.type
_entity_poly.pdbx_seq_one_letter_code
_entity_poly.pdbx_strand_id
1 'polypeptide(L)'
;MIGEEGRGFTYQMLQFQEERMFAAAAALKPLETAINETIAYTKQRKIFGRTILDNQVVHFRLAELQTEVEALRSMLYRTVYI
;
A
#
# COMPACT_ATOMS: atom_id res chain seq x y z
N MET A 1 -31.25 -20.36 -2.90
CA MET A 1 -31.30 -18.92 -2.55
C MET A 1 -30.29 -18.70 -1.44
N ILE A 2 -29.47 -17.64 -1.49
CA ILE A 2 -28.56 -17.29 -0.38
C ILE A 2 -29.29 -16.28 0.50
N GLY A 3 -29.49 -16.62 1.77
CA GLY A 3 -30.19 -15.79 2.74
C GLY A 3 -31.69 -15.61 2.45
N GLU A 4 -32.27 -14.56 3.03
CA GLU A 4 -33.69 -14.22 2.92
C GLU A 4 -34.03 -13.46 1.62
N GLU A 5 -35.20 -13.74 1.04
CA GLU A 5 -35.70 -13.06 -0.16
C GLU A 5 -35.82 -11.55 0.06
N GLY A 6 -35.38 -10.76 -0.92
CA GLY A 6 -35.37 -9.29 -0.83
C GLY A 6 -34.25 -8.69 0.03
N ARG A 7 -33.42 -9.50 0.71
CA ARG A 7 -32.35 -9.02 1.60
C ARG A 7 -30.96 -8.93 0.94
N GLY A 8 -30.84 -9.27 -0.34
CA GLY A 8 -29.56 -9.31 -1.08
C GLY A 8 -28.72 -8.03 -0.98
N PHE A 9 -29.34 -6.84 -1.09
CA PHE A 9 -28.63 -5.56 -0.94
C PHE A 9 -28.00 -5.40 0.45
N THR A 10 -28.71 -5.81 1.50
CA THR A 10 -28.20 -5.73 2.87
C THR A 10 -26.99 -6.64 3.06
N TYR A 11 -27.06 -7.88 2.57
CA TYR A 11 -25.92 -8.80 2.62
C TYR A 11 -24.72 -8.28 1.83
N GLN A 12 -24.94 -7.68 0.66
CA GLN A 12 -23.86 -7.09 -0.13
C GLN A 12 -23.20 -5.92 0.59
N MET A 13 -23.97 -5.05 1.25
CA MET A 13 -23.42 -3.93 2.01
C MET A 13 -22.58 -4.39 3.20
N LEU A 14 -22.92 -5.52 3.83
CA LEU A 14 -22.10 -6.13 4.87
C LEU A 14 -20.80 -6.69 4.30
N GLN A 15 -20.84 -7.39 3.16
CA GLN A 15 -19.64 -7.89 2.49
C GLN A 15 -18.68 -6.76 2.11
N PHE A 16 -19.20 -5.63 1.62
CA PHE A 16 -18.35 -4.50 1.20
C PHE A 16 -17.51 -3.89 2.33
N GLN A 17 -17.88 -4.09 3.60
CA GLN A 17 -17.02 -3.70 4.73
C GLN A 17 -15.72 -4.51 4.72
N GLU A 18 -15.82 -5.83 4.61
CA GLU A 18 -14.68 -6.75 4.51
C GLU A 18 -13.86 -6.53 3.24
N GLU A 19 -14.54 -6.32 2.11
CA GLU A 19 -13.88 -6.13 0.82
C GLU A 19 -13.01 -4.88 0.80
N ARG A 20 -13.40 -3.80 1.50
CA ARG A 20 -12.58 -2.59 1.64
C ARG A 20 -11.30 -2.85 2.44
N MET A 21 -11.40 -3.63 3.52
CA MET A 21 -10.22 -4.00 4.31
C MET A 21 -9.29 -4.91 3.51
N PHE A 22 -9.86 -5.87 2.78
CA PHE A 22 -9.10 -6.73 1.87
C PHE A 22 -8.38 -5.91 0.79
N ALA A 23 -9.04 -4.92 0.18
CA ALA A 23 -8.41 -4.05 -0.82
C ALA A 23 -7.21 -3.28 -0.26
N ALA A 24 -7.31 -2.76 0.97
CA ALA A 24 -6.19 -2.11 1.65
C ALA A 24 -5.03 -3.08 1.92
N ALA A 25 -5.33 -4.31 2.37
CA ALA A 25 -4.34 -5.36 2.59
C ALA A 25 -3.63 -5.78 1.29
N ALA A 26 -4.40 -5.95 0.21
CA ALA A 26 -3.88 -6.34 -1.10
C ALA A 26 -2.96 -5.28 -1.72
N ALA A 27 -3.13 -4.00 -1.34
CA ALA A 27 -2.29 -2.91 -1.84
C ALA A 27 -0.90 -2.83 -1.18
N LEU A 28 -0.72 -3.36 0.04
CA LEU A 28 0.54 -3.22 0.79
C LEU A 28 1.74 -3.80 0.04
N LYS A 29 1.67 -5.06 -0.38
CA LYS A 29 2.82 -5.73 -0.99
C LYS A 29 3.24 -5.11 -2.33
N PRO A 30 2.31 -4.78 -3.26
CA PRO A 30 2.66 -4.05 -4.47
C PRO A 30 3.38 -2.71 -4.21
N LEU A 31 2.91 -1.93 -3.23
CA LEU A 31 3.53 -0.64 -2.89
C LEU A 31 4.97 -0.82 -2.36
N GLU A 32 5.17 -1.77 -1.43
CA GLU A 32 6.52 -2.11 -0.94
C GLU A 32 7.45 -2.54 -2.08
N THR A 33 6.97 -3.40 -2.97
CA THR A 33 7.76 -3.89 -4.11
C THR A 33 8.16 -2.74 -5.03
N ALA A 34 7.22 -1.88 -5.40
CA ALA A 34 7.48 -0.73 -6.28
C ALA A 34 8.53 0.22 -5.67
N ILE A 35 8.45 0.49 -4.37
CA ILE A 35 9.43 1.31 -3.65
C ILE A 35 10.81 0.64 -3.66
N ASN A 36 10.88 -0.65 -3.33
CA ASN A 36 12.14 -1.40 -3.27
C ASN A 36 12.83 -1.50 -4.64
N GLU A 37 12.07 -1.75 -5.70
CA GLU A 37 12.57 -1.75 -7.07
C GLU A 37 13.09 -0.37 -7.47
N THR A 38 12.38 0.70 -7.08
CA THR A 38 12.82 2.08 -7.32
C THR A 38 14.12 2.39 -6.56
N ILE A 39 14.24 1.97 -5.31
CA ILE A 39 15.48 2.10 -4.52
C ILE A 39 16.62 1.34 -5.22
N ALA A 40 16.39 0.10 -5.66
CA ALA A 40 17.39 -0.70 -6.35
C ALA A 40 17.87 -0.01 -7.64
N TYR A 41 16.95 0.52 -8.44
CA TYR A 41 17.27 1.25 -9.66
C TYR A 41 18.07 2.53 -9.37
N THR A 42 17.62 3.35 -8.41
CA THR A 42 18.25 4.64 -8.08
C THR A 42 19.66 4.49 -7.51
N LYS A 43 19.97 3.34 -6.86
CA LYS A 43 21.34 2.98 -6.43
C LYS A 43 22.28 2.65 -7.58
N GLN A 44 21.76 2.14 -8.69
CA GLN A 44 22.57 1.70 -9.83
C GLN A 44 22.73 2.79 -10.89
N ARG A 45 21.67 3.57 -11.13
CA ARG A 45 21.66 4.59 -12.17
C ARG A 45 22.50 5.80 -11.73
N LYS A 46 23.49 6.17 -12.56
CA LYS A 46 24.35 7.33 -12.33
C LYS A 46 24.00 8.50 -13.26
N ILE A 47 23.97 9.70 -12.70
CA ILE A 47 23.82 10.98 -13.40
C ILE A 47 24.69 12.03 -12.69
N PHE A 48 25.23 12.99 -13.44
CA PHE A 48 26.06 14.07 -12.87
C PHE A 48 27.19 13.57 -11.94
N GLY A 49 27.81 12.42 -12.28
CA GLY A 49 28.94 11.85 -11.54
C GLY A 49 28.61 11.05 -10.27
N ARG A 50 27.33 10.94 -9.88
CA ARG A 50 26.88 10.21 -8.68
C ARG A 50 25.63 9.37 -8.96
N THR A 51 25.17 8.55 -8.02
CA THR A 51 23.93 7.80 -8.19
C THR A 51 22.71 8.72 -8.12
N ILE A 52 21.58 8.30 -8.69
CA ILE A 52 20.32 9.05 -8.52
C ILE A 52 19.94 9.12 -7.04
N LEU A 53 20.19 8.06 -6.26
CA LEU A 53 19.87 8.02 -4.83
C LEU A 53 20.64 9.06 -4.02
N ASP A 54 21.84 9.46 -4.45
CA ASP A 54 22.65 10.50 -3.79
C ASP A 54 22.01 11.90 -3.90
N ASN A 55 20.96 12.07 -4.71
CA ASN A 55 20.16 13.29 -4.72
C ASN A 55 19.22 13.30 -3.50
N GLN A 56 19.45 14.27 -2.60
CA GLN A 56 18.67 14.49 -1.40
C GLN A 56 17.14 14.50 -1.64
N VAL A 57 16.68 15.11 -2.74
CA VAL A 57 15.24 15.17 -3.07
C VAL A 57 14.68 13.77 -3.34
N VAL A 58 15.44 12.93 -4.05
CA VAL A 58 15.05 11.54 -4.32
C VAL A 58 15.04 10.73 -3.03
N HIS A 59 16.09 10.89 -2.21
CA HIS A 59 16.20 10.18 -0.94
C HIS A 59 15.04 10.50 0.01
N PHE A 60 14.69 11.78 0.17
CA PHE A 60 13.54 12.17 1.00
C PHE A 60 12.22 11.66 0.43
N ARG A 61 12.02 11.74 -0.88
CA ARG A 61 10.80 11.22 -1.50
C ARG A 61 10.61 9.73 -1.25
N LEU A 62 11.68 8.93 -1.34
CA LEU A 62 11.61 7.50 -1.05
C LEU A 62 11.38 7.20 0.44
N ALA A 63 11.87 8.05 1.34
CA ALA A 63 11.61 7.93 2.77
C ALA A 63 10.15 8.27 3.13
N GLU A 64 9.58 9.30 2.51
CA GLU A 64 8.16 9.66 2.66
C GLU A 64 7.25 8.51 2.19
N LEU A 65 7.49 7.96 1.01
CA LEU A 65 6.69 6.85 0.48
C LEU A 65 6.75 5.60 1.37
N GLN A 66 7.93 5.28 1.92
CA GLN A 66 8.04 4.19 2.89
C GLN A 66 7.22 4.47 4.16
N THR A 67 7.23 5.73 4.63
CA THR A 67 6.45 6.15 5.79
C THR A 67 4.94 6.02 5.55
N GLU A 68 4.46 6.38 4.37
CA GLU A 68 3.05 6.21 3.98
C GLU A 68 2.64 4.73 3.96
N VAL A 69 3.50 3.85 3.44
CA VAL A 69 3.25 2.39 3.44
C VAL A 69 3.22 1.82 4.86
N GLU A 70 4.13 2.24 5.73
CA GLU A 70 4.10 1.83 7.14
C GLU A 70 2.87 2.35 7.88
N ALA A 71 2.43 3.58 7.58
CA ALA A 71 1.19 4.12 8.11
C ALA A 71 -0.03 3.29 7.66
N LEU A 72 -0.12 2.94 6.37
CA LEU A 72 -1.14 2.04 5.84
C LEU A 72 -1.12 0.68 6.55
N ARG A 73 0.06 0.09 6.75
CA ARG A 73 0.22 -1.20 7.44
C ARG A 73 -0.26 -1.13 8.88
N SER A 74 0.12 -0.07 9.60
CA SER A 74 -0.29 0.16 10.98
C SER A 74 -1.81 0.34 11.11
N MET A 75 -2.42 1.15 10.23
CA MET A 75 -3.87 1.37 10.21
C MET A 75 -4.63 0.08 9.88
N LEU A 76 -4.15 -0.72 8.93
CA LEU A 76 -4.74 -2.01 8.59
C LEU A 76 -4.71 -2.96 9.79
N TYR A 77 -3.55 -3.16 10.42
CA TYR A 77 -3.45 -4.03 11.59
C TYR A 77 -4.35 -3.56 12.73
N ARG A 78 -4.42 -2.24 12.95
CA ARG A 78 -5.32 -1.67 13.94
C ARG A 78 -6.78 -1.95 13.56
N THR A 79 -7.18 -1.82 12.31
CA THR A 79 -8.59 -2.02 11.90
C THR A 79 -9.02 -3.48 11.94
N VAL A 80 -8.11 -4.43 11.70
CA VAL A 80 -8.42 -5.88 11.71
C VAL A 80 -8.39 -6.47 13.12
N TYR A 81 -7.63 -5.88 14.04
CA TYR A 81 -7.47 -6.41 15.40
C TYR A 81 -8.50 -5.89 16.41
N ILE A 82 -9.25 -4.82 16.08
CA ILE A 82 -10.36 -4.30 16.91
C ILE A 82 -11.68 -4.92 16.40
#